data_AF-A0A2A5DGB0-F1
#
_entry.id   AF-A0A2A5DGB0-F1
#
_cell.length_a   1.000
_cell.length_b   1.000
_cell.length_c   1.000
_cell.angle_alpha   90.00
_cell.angle_beta   90.00
_cell.angle_gamma   90.00
#
_symmetry.space_group_name_H-M   'P 1'
#
loop_
_entity.id
_entity.type
_entity.pdbx_description
1 polymer ?
#
loop_
_entity_poly.entity_id
_entity_poly.type
_entity_poly.pdbx_seq_one_letter_code
_entity_poly.pdbx_strand_id
1 'polypeptide(L)'
;MTDVFVLSSQEGNQLSDALQSAGYEFRNLQHAVFQARGEGVVVSLYKSGKLVVQGKGAEAWHTQYLGAKETAPSKKQTSASREPSGFPPAANSIGSDEAGKGDTFGPLVVAAVAIAKDKVELLQSSKVADSKTIDDHRIRILGPWIRENFDFEIRCLMPLKYNQEWQSAGSNVNTLLTQLHSDCLGVLHERSGYQSMVVDRFSPSCPVSKQIHAVAPTVSVVEVPRAEAHLAVAAASVLAREQFLIGMEELSAEWAMDIPRGSGSPVPPAMREFLQLHGVEEMRRVAKVHFKNVQSFLAQN
;
A
#
# COMPACT_ATOMS: atom_id res chain seq x y z
N MET A 1 21.83 -9.85 13.57
CA MET A 1 22.27 -8.45 13.42
C MET A 1 22.49 -8.19 11.94
N THR A 2 22.22 -6.99 11.44
CA THR A 2 22.43 -6.60 10.03
C THR A 2 23.17 -5.27 10.00
N ASP A 3 24.34 -5.25 9.38
CA ASP A 3 25.19 -4.07 9.27
C ASP A 3 25.45 -3.73 7.80
N VAL A 4 25.58 -2.44 7.51
CA VAL A 4 25.72 -1.93 6.14
C VAL A 4 26.93 -1.02 6.04
N PHE A 5 27.74 -1.25 5.00
CA PHE A 5 28.91 -0.46 4.68
C PHE A 5 28.87 -0.06 3.20
N VAL A 6 29.72 0.90 2.85
CA VAL A 6 29.99 1.25 1.46
C VAL A 6 31.46 0.98 1.20
N LEU A 7 31.74 0.17 0.18
CA LEU A 7 33.07 -0.17 -0.29
C LEU A 7 33.30 0.41 -1.68
N SER A 8 34.52 0.87 -1.93
CA SER A 8 34.99 1.10 -3.29
C SER A 8 35.16 -0.23 -4.03
N SER A 9 35.24 -0.20 -5.37
CA SER A 9 35.46 -1.40 -6.18
C SER A 9 36.75 -2.13 -5.79
N GLN A 10 37.81 -1.39 -5.42
CA GLN A 10 39.09 -1.97 -5.00
C GLN A 10 38.96 -2.72 -3.66
N GLU A 11 38.27 -2.11 -2.70
CA GLU A 11 38.03 -2.71 -1.38
C GLU A 11 37.09 -3.92 -1.47
N GLY A 12 36.10 -3.86 -2.36
CA GLY A 12 35.20 -4.98 -2.65
C GLY A 12 35.94 -6.20 -3.23
N ASN A 13 36.89 -5.98 -4.13
CA ASN A 13 37.72 -7.06 -4.68
C ASN A 13 38.64 -7.65 -3.61
N GLN A 14 39.32 -6.82 -2.82
CA GLN A 14 40.18 -7.28 -1.72
C GLN A 14 39.40 -8.09 -0.68
N LEU A 15 38.18 -7.67 -0.35
CA LEU A 15 37.30 -8.40 0.56
C LEU A 15 36.88 -9.76 -0.04
N SER A 16 36.58 -9.81 -1.34
CA SER A 16 36.25 -11.06 -2.03
C SER A 16 37.41 -12.06 -1.95
N ASP A 17 38.63 -11.62 -2.22
CA ASP A 17 39.84 -12.46 -2.18
C ASP A 17 40.13 -12.98 -0.76
N ALA A 18 39.94 -12.13 0.26
CA ALA A 18 40.13 -12.49 1.66
C ALA A 18 39.11 -13.54 2.13
N LEU A 19 37.83 -13.40 1.72
CA LEU A 19 36.78 -14.35 2.08
C LEU A 19 36.93 -15.69 1.36
N GLN A 20 37.41 -15.67 0.11
CA GLN A 20 37.75 -16.89 -0.61
C GLN A 20 38.91 -17.63 0.06
N SER A 21 39.95 -16.90 0.46
CA SER A 21 41.11 -17.47 1.18
C SER A 21 40.73 -18.01 2.56
N ALA A 22 39.72 -17.44 3.19
CA ALA A 22 39.16 -17.90 4.46
C ALA A 22 38.14 -19.05 4.32
N GLY A 23 37.89 -19.55 3.12
CA GLY A 23 37.04 -20.72 2.88
C GLY A 23 35.52 -20.45 2.93
N TYR A 24 35.09 -19.20 2.74
CA TYR A 24 33.66 -18.88 2.66
C TYR A 24 33.02 -19.50 1.42
N GLU A 25 31.76 -19.93 1.53
CA GLU A 25 30.99 -20.45 0.40
C GLU A 25 30.41 -19.29 -0.43
N PHE A 26 30.82 -19.18 -1.69
CA PHE A 26 30.31 -18.17 -2.61
C PHE A 26 29.07 -18.64 -3.35
N ARG A 27 28.09 -17.74 -3.48
CA ARG A 27 26.87 -17.93 -4.28
C ARG A 27 26.72 -16.79 -5.27
N ASN A 28 26.21 -17.14 -6.44
CA ASN A 28 25.92 -16.17 -7.48
C ASN A 28 24.47 -15.68 -7.33
N LEU A 29 24.27 -14.37 -7.22
CA LEU A 29 22.95 -13.72 -7.17
C LEU A 29 22.85 -12.71 -8.30
N GLN A 30 21.71 -12.68 -9.00
CA GLN A 30 21.43 -11.62 -9.95
C GLN A 30 21.47 -10.27 -9.21
N HIS A 31 22.28 -9.33 -9.72
CA HIS A 31 22.50 -7.97 -9.19
C HIS A 31 23.47 -7.81 -8.00
N ALA A 32 24.11 -8.89 -7.51
CA ALA A 32 25.24 -8.81 -6.57
C ALA A 32 26.58 -8.88 -7.32
N VAL A 33 27.63 -8.27 -6.75
CA VAL A 33 29.03 -8.52 -7.13
C VAL A 33 29.42 -9.90 -6.62
N PHE A 34 29.12 -10.19 -5.34
CA PHE A 34 29.20 -11.53 -4.77
C PHE A 34 28.27 -11.66 -3.55
N GLN A 35 27.94 -12.91 -3.19
CA GLN A 35 27.47 -13.27 -1.86
C GLN A 35 28.34 -14.39 -1.31
N ALA A 36 28.76 -14.26 -0.06
CA ALA A 36 29.58 -15.25 0.64
C ALA A 36 28.94 -15.63 1.99
N ARG A 37 29.02 -16.90 2.37
CA ARG A 37 28.52 -17.41 3.65
C ARG A 37 29.60 -18.20 4.36
N GLY A 38 29.79 -17.91 5.65
CA GLY A 38 30.80 -18.54 6.49
C GLY A 38 30.67 -18.03 7.92
N GLU A 39 31.15 -18.81 8.89
CA GLU A 39 31.30 -18.37 10.30
C GLU A 39 30.04 -17.72 10.92
N GLY A 40 28.85 -18.20 10.53
CA GLY A 40 27.57 -17.70 11.06
C GLY A 40 27.15 -16.32 10.52
N VAL A 41 27.79 -15.83 9.45
CA VAL A 41 27.43 -14.60 8.73
C VAL A 41 27.15 -14.86 7.24
N VAL A 42 26.38 -13.95 6.66
CA VAL A 42 26.09 -13.83 5.23
C VAL A 42 26.52 -12.42 4.80
N VAL A 43 27.39 -12.35 3.81
CA VAL A 43 28.00 -11.12 3.31
C VAL A 43 27.57 -10.94 1.86
N SER A 44 26.95 -9.81 1.52
CA SER A 44 26.47 -9.52 0.17
C SER A 44 26.97 -8.16 -0.28
N LEU A 45 27.78 -8.13 -1.34
CA LEU A 45 28.26 -6.89 -1.97
C LEU A 45 27.48 -6.64 -3.27
N TYR A 46 26.93 -5.45 -3.43
CA TYR A 46 26.17 -5.05 -4.62
C TYR A 46 27.01 -4.18 -5.56
N LYS A 47 26.60 -4.10 -6.84
CA LYS A 47 27.28 -3.29 -7.86
C LYS A 47 27.36 -1.79 -7.51
N SER A 48 26.51 -1.32 -6.61
CA SER A 48 26.51 0.06 -6.08
C SER A 48 27.59 0.31 -5.02
N GLY A 49 28.40 -0.69 -4.64
CA GLY A 49 29.37 -0.61 -3.55
C GLY A 49 28.78 -0.86 -2.16
N LYS A 50 27.45 -1.06 -2.06
CA LYS A 50 26.79 -1.39 -0.80
C LYS A 50 27.18 -2.81 -0.37
N LEU A 51 27.76 -2.93 0.83
CA LEU A 51 28.02 -4.20 1.51
C LEU A 51 26.98 -4.40 2.61
N VAL A 52 26.36 -5.57 2.65
CA VAL A 52 25.42 -5.98 3.71
C VAL A 52 25.97 -7.22 4.39
N VAL A 53 26.11 -7.16 5.72
CA VAL A 53 26.60 -8.27 6.55
C VAL A 53 25.49 -8.65 7.52
N GLN A 54 25.09 -9.92 7.54
CA GLN A 54 23.98 -10.41 8.35
C GLN A 54 24.38 -11.65 9.11
N GLY A 55 24.08 -11.74 10.41
CA GLY A 55 24.35 -12.95 11.17
C GLY A 55 24.42 -12.72 12.67
N LYS A 56 24.75 -13.79 13.39
CA LYS A 56 25.03 -13.73 14.83
C LYS A 56 26.50 -13.36 15.12
N GLY A 57 27.40 -13.58 14.16
CA GLY A 57 28.84 -13.25 14.26
C GLY A 57 29.24 -11.94 13.56
N ALA A 58 28.28 -11.07 13.20
CA ALA A 58 28.55 -9.89 12.37
C ALA A 58 29.57 -8.92 13.01
N GLU A 59 29.48 -8.70 14.31
CA GLU A 59 30.36 -7.79 15.04
C GLU A 59 31.84 -8.21 15.01
N ALA A 60 32.14 -9.48 15.32
CA ALA A 60 33.49 -10.03 15.26
C ALA A 60 34.03 -10.04 13.81
N TRP A 61 33.14 -10.32 12.84
CA TRP A 61 33.48 -10.33 11.42
C TRP A 61 33.91 -8.93 10.92
N HIS A 62 33.25 -7.85 11.38
CA HIS A 62 33.64 -6.47 11.01
C HIS A 62 35.06 -6.16 11.44
N THR A 63 35.39 -6.46 12.70
CA THR A 63 36.72 -6.20 13.24
C THR A 63 37.80 -6.91 12.43
N GLN A 64 37.52 -8.15 12.01
CA GLN A 64 38.46 -8.98 11.27
C GLN A 64 38.67 -8.52 9.82
N TYR A 65 37.60 -8.20 9.09
CA TYR A 65 37.66 -8.00 7.64
C TYR A 65 37.53 -6.53 7.18
N LEU A 66 36.93 -5.67 8.00
CA LEU A 66 36.73 -4.25 7.68
C LEU A 66 37.57 -3.31 8.55
N GLY A 67 38.15 -3.80 9.65
CA GLY A 67 38.98 -3.01 10.56
C GLY A 67 38.19 -1.86 11.22
N ALA A 68 38.80 -0.68 11.34
CA ALA A 68 38.18 0.51 11.95
C ALA A 68 37.21 1.27 11.02
N LYS A 69 36.66 0.61 9.99
CA LYS A 69 35.67 1.25 9.11
C LYS A 69 34.38 1.51 9.86
N GLU A 70 34.00 2.77 9.93
CA GLU A 70 32.71 3.17 10.47
C GLU A 70 31.59 2.52 9.64
N THR A 71 30.64 1.89 10.32
CA THR A 71 29.36 1.49 9.71
C THR A 71 28.78 2.70 9.00
N ALA A 72 28.23 2.51 7.79
CA ALA A 72 27.53 3.61 7.13
C ALA A 72 26.49 4.16 8.12
N PRO A 73 26.40 5.49 8.34
CA PRO A 73 25.58 6.05 9.39
C PRO A 73 24.15 5.53 9.24
N SER A 74 23.73 4.69 10.18
CA SER A 74 22.31 4.50 10.44
C SER A 74 21.82 5.89 10.81
N LYS A 75 21.05 6.53 9.93
CA LYS A 75 20.51 7.88 10.15
C LYS A 75 19.61 7.86 11.40
N LYS A 76 20.23 8.00 12.56
CA LYS A 76 19.63 8.51 13.78
C LYS A 76 20.19 9.91 13.98
N GLN A 77 19.55 10.88 13.35
CA GLN A 77 19.58 12.25 13.82
C GLN A 77 18.28 12.95 13.46
N THR A 78 17.54 13.22 14.53
CA THR A 78 16.54 14.26 14.72
C THR A 78 16.83 15.52 13.92
N SER A 79 15.96 15.86 12.97
CA SER A 79 15.69 17.22 12.50
C SER A 79 14.47 17.17 11.57
N ALA A 80 13.62 18.18 11.69
CA ALA A 80 12.39 18.44 10.94
C ALA A 80 12.19 17.60 9.66
N SER A 81 11.06 16.90 9.63
CA SER A 81 10.44 16.22 8.48
C SER A 81 10.81 16.83 7.13
N ARG A 82 11.87 16.33 6.50
CA ARG A 82 11.95 16.38 5.04
C ARG A 82 11.17 15.18 4.53
N GLU A 83 9.88 15.43 4.31
CA GLU A 83 9.03 14.65 3.42
C GLU A 83 9.85 14.24 2.17
N PRO A 84 9.66 13.03 1.62
CA PRO A 84 10.28 12.66 0.36
C PRO A 84 9.97 13.75 -0.67
N SER A 85 10.97 14.19 -1.44
CA SER A 85 10.81 15.26 -2.43
C SER A 85 9.61 14.97 -3.35
N GLY A 86 8.54 15.76 -3.24
CA GLY A 86 7.32 15.62 -4.05
C GLY A 86 6.01 15.46 -3.26
N PHE A 87 6.07 15.17 -1.96
CA PHE A 87 4.88 15.14 -1.10
C PHE A 87 4.67 16.49 -0.37
N PRO A 88 3.42 16.94 -0.20
CA PRO A 88 3.14 18.06 0.69
C PRO A 88 3.39 17.67 2.15
N PRO A 89 3.44 18.65 3.08
CA PRO A 89 3.57 18.38 4.50
C PRO A 89 2.39 17.56 5.04
N ALA A 90 2.65 16.56 5.88
CA ALA A 90 1.58 15.80 6.54
C ALA A 90 0.67 16.65 7.45
N ALA A 91 1.13 17.79 7.97
CA ALA A 91 0.33 18.66 8.81
C ALA A 91 -0.73 19.41 8.00
N ASN A 92 -1.97 19.43 8.51
CA ASN A 92 -3.13 20.09 7.88
C ASN A 92 -3.34 19.61 6.44
N SER A 93 -3.30 18.28 6.26
CA SER A 93 -3.39 17.61 4.97
C SER A 93 -4.53 16.61 4.95
N ILE A 94 -4.99 16.26 3.75
CA ILE A 94 -5.99 15.22 3.51
C ILE A 94 -5.38 14.18 2.57
N GLY A 95 -5.57 12.90 2.86
CA GLY A 95 -5.14 11.81 2.00
C GLY A 95 -6.30 10.92 1.64
N SER A 96 -6.31 10.35 0.44
CA SER A 96 -7.31 9.37 0.03
C SER A 96 -6.70 8.16 -0.67
N ASP A 97 -7.31 7.00 -0.48
CA ASP A 97 -6.92 5.71 -1.08
C ASP A 97 -8.15 4.80 -1.28
N GLU A 98 -8.02 3.74 -2.08
CA GLU A 98 -9.08 2.78 -2.38
C GLU A 98 -8.77 1.32 -2.02
N ALA A 99 -9.83 0.53 -1.83
CA ALA A 99 -9.75 -0.92 -1.71
C ALA A 99 -10.88 -1.61 -2.50
N GLY A 100 -10.64 -2.84 -2.96
CA GLY A 100 -11.65 -3.65 -3.65
C GLY A 100 -11.76 -3.41 -5.16
N LYS A 101 -10.95 -2.51 -5.74
CA LYS A 101 -10.93 -2.24 -7.20
C LYS A 101 -10.67 -3.49 -8.04
N GLY A 102 -9.79 -4.38 -7.59
CA GLY A 102 -9.36 -5.57 -8.31
C GLY A 102 -10.07 -6.87 -7.90
N ASP A 103 -10.98 -6.79 -6.93
CA ASP A 103 -11.69 -7.93 -6.37
C ASP A 103 -12.98 -8.19 -7.14
N THR A 104 -13.17 -9.43 -7.61
CA THR A 104 -14.35 -9.83 -8.38
C THR A 104 -15.61 -9.69 -7.53
N PHE A 105 -15.55 -10.25 -6.31
CA PHE A 105 -16.58 -10.11 -5.32
C PHE A 105 -16.34 -8.89 -4.43
N GLY A 106 -17.38 -8.46 -3.72
CA GLY A 106 -17.25 -7.45 -2.68
C GLY A 106 -17.30 -6.01 -3.17
N PRO A 107 -17.28 -5.07 -2.21
CA PRO A 107 -17.45 -3.66 -2.49
C PRO A 107 -16.28 -3.05 -3.26
N LEU A 108 -16.51 -1.84 -3.78
CA LEU A 108 -15.45 -0.86 -3.99
C LEU A 108 -15.52 0.15 -2.85
N VAL A 109 -14.40 0.44 -2.19
CA VAL A 109 -14.33 1.39 -1.10
C VAL A 109 -13.30 2.46 -1.41
N VAL A 110 -13.66 3.71 -1.22
CA VAL A 110 -12.74 4.85 -1.17
C VAL A 110 -12.84 5.49 0.20
N ALA A 111 -11.69 5.77 0.81
CA ALA A 111 -11.63 6.49 2.08
C ALA A 111 -10.74 7.72 1.94
N ALA A 112 -11.00 8.73 2.76
CA ALA A 112 -10.12 9.85 2.98
C ALA A 112 -9.95 10.13 4.48
N VAL A 113 -8.78 10.65 4.86
CA VAL A 113 -8.43 11.02 6.23
C VAL A 113 -7.77 12.39 6.23
N ALA A 114 -8.20 13.26 7.16
CA ALA A 114 -7.59 14.56 7.40
C ALA A 114 -6.71 14.51 8.66
N ILE A 115 -5.50 15.08 8.57
CA ILE A 115 -4.53 15.12 9.67
C ILE A 115 -4.33 16.57 10.11
N ALA A 116 -4.77 16.87 11.32
CA ALA A 116 -4.45 18.13 11.98
C ALA A 116 -2.97 18.17 12.40
N LYS A 117 -2.36 19.36 12.40
CA LYS A 117 -0.94 19.56 12.75
C LYS A 117 -0.54 18.92 14.09
N ASP A 118 -1.39 19.00 15.10
CA ASP A 118 -1.16 18.44 16.44
C ASP A 118 -1.34 16.91 16.52
N LYS A 119 -1.88 16.28 15.48
CA LYS A 119 -2.12 14.84 15.38
C LYS A 119 -1.09 14.10 14.51
N VAL A 120 -0.16 14.83 13.88
CA VAL A 120 0.87 14.24 13.01
C VAL A 120 1.74 13.23 13.77
N GLU A 121 2.27 13.61 14.94
CA GLU A 121 3.13 12.74 15.75
C GLU A 121 2.38 11.50 16.26
N LEU A 122 1.10 11.67 16.62
CA LEU A 122 0.23 10.58 17.02
C LEU A 122 0.14 9.52 15.91
N LEU A 123 -0.17 9.94 14.68
CA LEU A 123 -0.27 9.02 13.55
C LEU A 123 1.08 8.40 13.18
N GLN A 124 2.17 9.16 13.23
CA GLN A 124 3.53 8.62 13.00
C GLN A 124 3.87 7.52 14.00
N SER A 125 3.55 7.72 15.29
CA SER A 125 3.84 6.75 16.35
C SER A 125 3.06 5.44 16.20
N SER A 126 1.88 5.48 15.57
CA SER A 126 1.03 4.31 15.31
C SER A 126 1.60 3.35 14.26
N LYS A 127 2.64 3.77 13.52
CA LYS A 127 3.29 2.97 12.48
C LYS A 127 2.33 2.56 11.36
N VAL A 128 1.33 3.39 11.05
CA VAL A 128 0.39 3.19 9.93
C VAL A 128 1.09 3.22 8.56
N ALA A 129 2.19 3.99 8.42
CA ALA A 129 3.00 4.00 7.20
C ALA A 129 4.08 2.90 7.15
N ASP A 130 4.31 2.19 8.26
CA ASP A 130 5.31 1.12 8.36
C ASP A 130 4.66 -0.23 8.04
N SER A 131 4.41 -0.52 6.77
CA SER A 131 4.71 -1.82 6.15
C SER A 131 4.03 -1.97 4.80
N LYS A 132 4.77 -2.55 3.85
CA LYS A 132 4.25 -3.08 2.58
C LYS A 132 3.31 -4.30 2.78
N THR A 133 2.89 -4.57 4.01
CA THR A 133 2.04 -5.68 4.45
C THR A 133 1.55 -5.37 5.86
N ILE A 134 0.52 -4.53 6.00
CA ILE A 134 -0.31 -4.54 7.21
C ILE A 134 -1.27 -5.72 7.02
N ASP A 135 -1.21 -6.70 7.93
CA ASP A 135 -2.13 -7.83 7.87
C ASP A 135 -3.56 -7.44 8.26
N ASP A 136 -4.53 -8.26 7.87
CA ASP A 136 -5.96 -7.98 8.12
C ASP A 136 -6.28 -7.87 9.63
N HIS A 137 -5.49 -8.49 10.52
CA HIS A 137 -5.68 -8.37 11.96
C HIS A 137 -5.29 -6.97 12.43
N ARG A 138 -4.14 -6.46 11.99
CA ARG A 138 -3.69 -5.12 12.32
C ARG A 138 -4.56 -4.04 11.67
N ILE A 139 -5.11 -4.28 10.48
CA ILE A 139 -6.13 -3.40 9.87
C ILE A 139 -7.35 -3.26 10.79
N ARG A 140 -7.89 -4.37 11.33
CA ARG A 140 -9.05 -4.35 12.24
C ARG A 140 -8.77 -3.66 13.58
N ILE A 141 -7.51 -3.52 13.98
CA ILE A 141 -7.11 -2.76 15.18
C ILE A 141 -6.93 -1.27 14.84
N LEU A 142 -6.24 -0.97 13.73
CA LEU A 142 -5.92 0.40 13.36
C LEU A 142 -7.15 1.17 12.84
N GLY A 143 -8.06 0.51 12.14
CA GLY A 143 -9.24 1.14 11.55
C GLY A 143 -10.13 1.87 12.58
N PRO A 144 -10.58 1.20 13.66
CA PRO A 144 -11.34 1.86 14.72
C PRO A 144 -10.55 2.98 15.39
N TRP A 145 -9.27 2.75 15.68
CA TRP A 145 -8.40 3.76 16.28
C TRP A 145 -8.25 5.01 15.41
N ILE A 146 -8.13 4.87 14.09
CA ILE A 146 -8.08 6.01 13.17
C ILE A 146 -9.39 6.79 13.22
N ARG A 147 -10.55 6.10 13.18
CA ARG A 147 -11.87 6.76 13.26
C ARG A 147 -12.09 7.54 14.56
N GLU A 148 -11.53 7.05 15.66
CA GLU A 148 -11.63 7.72 16.97
C GLU A 148 -10.73 8.97 17.08
N ASN A 149 -9.65 9.04 16.29
CA ASN A 149 -8.60 10.05 16.48
C ASN A 149 -8.48 11.08 15.35
N PHE A 150 -9.07 10.83 14.18
CA PHE A 150 -8.93 11.65 12.98
C PHE A 150 -10.26 11.86 12.28
N ASP A 151 -10.40 12.99 11.59
CA ASP A 151 -11.52 13.22 10.69
C ASP A 151 -11.36 12.35 9.44
N PHE A 152 -12.43 11.67 9.05
CA PHE A 152 -12.43 10.78 7.89
C PHE A 152 -13.75 10.85 7.13
N GLU A 153 -13.72 10.36 5.90
CA GLU A 153 -14.90 10.15 5.05
C GLU A 153 -14.71 8.85 4.28
N ILE A 154 -15.78 8.04 4.17
CA ILE A 154 -15.76 6.76 3.46
C ILE A 154 -16.93 6.71 2.49
N ARG A 155 -16.68 6.23 1.27
CA ARG A 155 -17.69 5.81 0.29
C ARG A 155 -17.51 4.32 0.03
N CYS A 156 -18.50 3.54 0.45
CA CYS A 156 -18.55 2.10 0.21
C CYS A 156 -19.67 1.79 -0.79
N LEU A 157 -19.32 1.18 -1.91
CA LEU A 157 -20.29 0.70 -2.91
C LEU A 157 -20.32 -0.82 -2.88
N MET A 158 -21.32 -1.38 -2.20
CA MET A 158 -21.64 -2.81 -2.29
C MET A 158 -21.99 -3.19 -3.75
N PRO A 159 -21.78 -4.45 -4.17
CA PRO A 159 -21.72 -4.81 -5.61
C PRO A 159 -22.94 -4.37 -6.42
N LEU A 160 -24.15 -4.46 -5.85
CA LEU A 160 -25.37 -3.99 -6.53
C LEU A 160 -25.29 -2.50 -6.89
N LYS A 161 -24.94 -1.66 -5.91
CA LYS A 161 -24.79 -0.22 -6.11
C LYS A 161 -23.56 0.10 -6.96
N TYR A 162 -22.44 -0.61 -6.75
CA TYR A 162 -21.25 -0.49 -7.59
C TYR A 162 -21.59 -0.66 -9.07
N ASN A 163 -22.34 -1.71 -9.43
CA ASN A 163 -22.67 -1.99 -10.82
C ASN A 163 -23.55 -0.89 -11.44
N GLN A 164 -24.45 -0.27 -10.65
CA GLN A 164 -25.25 0.88 -11.07
C GLN A 164 -24.41 2.14 -11.27
N GLU A 165 -23.59 2.51 -10.27
CA GLU A 165 -22.74 3.71 -10.33
C GLU A 165 -21.66 3.59 -11.39
N TRP A 166 -21.09 2.39 -11.59
CA TRP A 166 -20.15 2.13 -12.68
C TRP A 166 -20.79 2.38 -14.06
N GLN A 167 -22.04 1.99 -14.24
CA GLN A 167 -22.78 2.25 -15.47
C GLN A 167 -23.03 3.76 -15.65
N SER A 168 -23.46 4.45 -14.59
CA SER A 168 -23.64 5.91 -14.57
C SER A 168 -22.33 6.67 -14.83
N ALA A 169 -21.19 6.13 -14.41
CA ALA A 169 -19.85 6.66 -14.67
C ALA A 169 -19.32 6.35 -16.09
N GLY A 170 -20.22 6.06 -17.05
CA GLY A 170 -19.86 5.78 -18.44
C GLY A 170 -19.16 4.43 -18.61
N SER A 171 -19.43 3.46 -17.74
CA SER A 171 -18.81 2.12 -17.75
C SER A 171 -17.28 2.14 -17.60
N ASN A 172 -16.75 3.11 -16.85
CA ASN A 172 -15.32 3.28 -16.62
C ASN A 172 -15.01 3.38 -15.12
N VAL A 173 -14.27 2.39 -14.61
CA VAL A 173 -13.91 2.32 -13.17
C VAL A 173 -13.06 3.50 -12.72
N ASN A 174 -12.19 4.06 -13.59
CA ASN A 174 -11.38 5.21 -13.24
C ASN A 174 -12.22 6.49 -13.15
N THR A 175 -13.28 6.61 -13.97
CA THR A 175 -14.26 7.71 -13.84
C THR A 175 -14.99 7.61 -12.50
N LEU A 176 -15.47 6.41 -12.15
CA LEU A 176 -16.13 6.16 -10.86
C LEU A 176 -15.18 6.47 -9.68
N LEU A 177 -13.93 5.98 -9.73
CA LEU A 177 -12.93 6.29 -8.70
C LEU A 177 -12.69 7.80 -8.60
N THR A 178 -12.59 8.51 -9.73
CA THR A 178 -12.41 9.96 -9.70
C THR A 178 -13.53 10.65 -8.94
N GLN A 179 -14.80 10.28 -9.21
CA GLN A 179 -15.96 10.82 -8.50
C GLN A 179 -15.88 10.52 -7.00
N LEU A 180 -15.66 9.26 -6.62
CA LEU A 180 -15.61 8.84 -5.21
C LEU A 180 -14.46 9.51 -4.42
N HIS A 181 -13.27 9.61 -5.01
CA HIS A 181 -12.13 10.31 -4.39
C HIS A 181 -12.42 11.79 -4.24
N SER A 182 -12.90 12.47 -5.29
CA SER A 182 -13.25 13.88 -5.23
C SER A 182 -14.34 14.17 -4.21
N ASP A 183 -15.34 13.30 -4.07
CA ASP A 183 -16.42 13.44 -3.10
C ASP A 183 -15.88 13.33 -1.66
N CYS A 184 -15.10 12.29 -1.35
CA CYS A 184 -14.50 12.12 -0.02
C CYS A 184 -13.59 13.29 0.36
N LEU A 185 -12.73 13.72 -0.58
CA LEU A 185 -11.81 14.84 -0.38
C LEU A 185 -12.55 16.17 -0.21
N GLY A 186 -13.60 16.40 -1.00
CA GLY A 186 -14.44 17.60 -0.91
C GLY A 186 -15.14 17.74 0.43
N VAL A 187 -15.75 16.66 0.92
CA VAL A 187 -16.41 16.65 2.25
C VAL A 187 -15.41 16.96 3.37
N LEU A 188 -14.22 16.36 3.34
CA LEU A 188 -13.19 16.65 4.35
C LEU A 188 -12.60 18.04 4.21
N HIS A 189 -12.47 18.56 2.99
CA HIS A 189 -12.06 19.94 2.76
C HIS A 189 -13.03 20.93 3.39
N GLU A 190 -14.33 20.76 3.15
CA GLU A 190 -15.38 21.60 3.73
C GLU A 190 -15.39 21.54 5.25
N ARG A 191 -15.13 20.36 5.84
CA ARG A 191 -15.10 20.17 7.29
C ARG A 191 -13.85 20.76 7.96
N SER A 192 -12.67 20.59 7.34
CA SER A 192 -11.37 20.92 7.96
C SER A 192 -10.78 22.26 7.51
N GLY A 193 -11.17 22.75 6.33
CA GLY A 193 -10.54 23.89 5.66
C GLY A 193 -9.15 23.61 5.06
N TYR A 194 -8.67 22.36 5.08
CA TYR A 194 -7.33 22.02 4.60
C TYR A 194 -7.24 22.08 3.07
N GLN A 195 -6.20 22.71 2.57
CA GLN A 195 -5.99 22.93 1.13
C GLN A 195 -4.94 22.01 0.52
N SER A 196 -4.34 21.12 1.31
CA SER A 196 -3.32 20.19 0.83
C SER A 196 -3.85 18.78 0.79
N MET A 197 -3.89 18.17 -0.40
CA MET A 197 -4.44 16.84 -0.62
C MET A 197 -3.44 15.93 -1.34
N VAL A 198 -3.43 14.65 -0.95
CA VAL A 198 -2.60 13.61 -1.58
C VAL A 198 -3.47 12.42 -1.94
N VAL A 199 -3.26 11.87 -3.14
CA VAL A 199 -4.04 10.74 -3.66
C VAL A 199 -3.09 9.74 -4.31
N ASP A 200 -3.32 8.43 -4.10
CA ASP A 200 -2.58 7.42 -4.86
C ASP A 200 -2.99 7.45 -6.33
N ARG A 201 -2.00 7.52 -7.21
CA ARG A 201 -2.25 7.76 -8.63
C ARG A 201 -2.75 6.48 -9.31
N PHE A 202 -4.06 6.41 -9.57
CA PHE A 202 -4.66 5.34 -10.36
C PHE A 202 -4.79 5.65 -11.87
N SER A 203 -4.50 6.88 -12.31
CA SER A 203 -4.55 7.29 -13.72
C SER A 203 -3.43 8.29 -14.07
N PRO A 204 -2.79 8.18 -15.25
CA PRO A 204 -1.78 9.14 -15.69
C PRO A 204 -2.37 10.52 -16.01
N SER A 205 -3.68 10.62 -16.23
CA SER A 205 -4.36 11.88 -16.55
C SER A 205 -4.57 12.79 -15.34
N CYS A 206 -4.23 12.33 -14.13
CA CYS A 206 -4.49 13.01 -12.86
C CYS A 206 -5.93 13.57 -12.78
N PRO A 207 -6.95 12.72 -12.83
CA PRO A 207 -8.33 13.17 -12.96
C PRO A 207 -8.88 13.80 -11.67
N VAL A 208 -8.42 13.38 -10.49
CA VAL A 208 -8.94 13.88 -9.21
C VAL A 208 -8.56 15.34 -9.01
N SER A 209 -7.30 15.68 -9.25
CA SER A 209 -6.79 17.05 -9.19
C SER A 209 -7.52 17.96 -10.18
N LYS A 210 -7.79 17.49 -11.40
CA LYS A 210 -8.57 18.24 -12.40
C LYS A 210 -9.99 18.52 -11.92
N GLN A 211 -10.67 17.52 -11.37
CA GLN A 211 -12.04 17.65 -10.89
C GLN A 211 -12.13 18.60 -9.69
N ILE A 212 -11.21 18.49 -8.73
CA ILE A 212 -11.18 19.37 -7.56
C ILE A 212 -10.81 20.81 -7.96
N HIS A 213 -9.79 21.02 -8.79
CA HIS A 213 -9.40 22.38 -9.21
C HIS A 213 -10.50 23.11 -9.99
N ALA A 214 -11.41 22.39 -10.66
CA ALA A 214 -12.53 23.00 -11.37
C ALA A 214 -13.53 23.69 -10.43
N VAL A 215 -13.64 23.23 -9.18
CA VAL A 215 -14.57 23.77 -8.17
C VAL A 215 -13.87 24.52 -7.03
N ALA A 216 -12.61 24.17 -6.74
CA ALA A 216 -11.80 24.72 -5.65
C ALA A 216 -10.37 25.01 -6.14
N PRO A 217 -10.15 26.08 -6.93
CA PRO A 217 -8.88 26.36 -7.60
C PRO A 217 -7.70 26.67 -6.66
N THR A 218 -7.98 26.96 -5.39
CA THR A 218 -6.96 27.24 -4.36
C THR A 218 -6.46 25.98 -3.66
N VAL A 219 -7.13 24.84 -3.82
CA VAL A 219 -6.74 23.57 -3.21
C VAL A 219 -5.62 22.94 -4.03
N SER A 220 -4.54 22.52 -3.38
CA SER A 220 -3.44 21.79 -4.00
C SER A 220 -3.66 20.28 -3.87
N VAL A 221 -3.83 19.60 -5.00
CA VAL A 221 -3.99 18.14 -5.06
C VAL A 221 -2.79 17.51 -5.75
N VAL A 222 -2.10 16.61 -5.05
CA VAL A 222 -0.95 15.85 -5.53
C VAL A 222 -1.35 14.39 -5.74
N GLU A 223 -1.49 13.98 -7.01
CA GLU A 223 -1.67 12.58 -7.39
C GLU A 223 -0.31 11.97 -7.73
N VAL A 224 0.19 11.05 -6.90
CA VAL A 224 1.52 10.44 -7.07
C VAL A 224 1.46 8.93 -6.88
N PRO A 225 2.29 8.15 -7.60
CA PRO A 225 2.39 6.72 -7.34
C PRO A 225 3.02 6.46 -5.98
N ARG A 226 2.57 5.41 -5.32
CA ARG A 226 3.04 5.01 -3.98
C ARG A 226 2.74 6.09 -2.94
N ALA A 227 1.54 6.67 -3.03
CA ALA A 227 1.16 7.76 -2.15
C ALA A 227 1.01 7.33 -0.69
N GLU A 228 0.95 6.03 -0.39
CA GLU A 228 0.99 5.47 0.97
C GLU A 228 2.24 5.87 1.76
N ALA A 229 3.27 6.42 1.11
CA ALA A 229 4.39 7.06 1.80
C ALA A 229 3.96 8.31 2.60
N HIS A 230 2.84 8.95 2.25
CA HIS A 230 2.26 10.07 2.96
C HIS A 230 1.27 9.58 4.03
N LEU A 231 1.39 10.08 5.25
CA LEU A 231 0.65 9.58 6.42
C LEU A 231 -0.87 9.57 6.24
N ALA A 232 -1.42 10.62 5.62
CA ALA A 232 -2.87 10.72 5.42
C ALA A 232 -3.38 9.65 4.45
N VAL A 233 -2.59 9.32 3.43
CA VAL A 233 -2.94 8.28 2.45
C VAL A 233 -2.77 6.91 3.08
N ALA A 234 -1.71 6.68 3.87
CA ALA A 234 -1.56 5.44 4.62
C ALA A 234 -2.75 5.17 5.56
N ALA A 235 -3.22 6.20 6.27
CA ALA A 235 -4.41 6.09 7.12
C ALA A 235 -5.69 5.82 6.32
N ALA A 236 -5.87 6.50 5.19
CA ALA A 236 -6.97 6.24 4.27
C ALA A 236 -6.96 4.80 3.73
N SER A 237 -5.77 4.28 3.40
CA SER A 237 -5.59 2.89 2.95
C SER A 237 -6.08 1.88 3.98
N VAL A 238 -5.76 2.12 5.26
CA VAL A 238 -6.25 1.28 6.38
C VAL A 238 -7.77 1.31 6.47
N LEU A 239 -8.38 2.49 6.43
CA LEU A 239 -9.85 2.61 6.50
C LEU A 239 -10.55 1.98 5.30
N ALA A 240 -10.03 2.20 4.09
CA ALA A 240 -10.58 1.62 2.87
C ALA A 240 -10.50 0.08 2.94
N ARG A 241 -9.35 -0.46 3.37
CA ARG A 241 -9.14 -1.90 3.49
C ARG A 241 -10.03 -2.51 4.56
N GLU A 242 -10.13 -1.90 5.74
CA GLU A 242 -10.98 -2.40 6.81
C GLU A 242 -12.45 -2.45 6.37
N GLN A 243 -12.97 -1.37 5.80
CA GLN A 243 -14.35 -1.33 5.35
C GLN A 243 -14.61 -2.32 4.21
N PHE A 244 -13.61 -2.58 3.36
CA PHE A 244 -13.69 -3.66 2.37
C PHE A 244 -13.82 -5.04 3.03
N LEU A 245 -13.03 -5.32 4.09
CA LEU A 245 -13.13 -6.58 4.84
C LEU A 245 -14.49 -6.74 5.50
N ILE A 246 -15.01 -5.68 6.12
CA ILE A 246 -16.36 -5.66 6.70
C ILE A 246 -17.41 -5.99 5.64
N GLY A 247 -17.36 -5.34 4.47
CA GLY A 247 -18.31 -5.65 3.38
C GLY A 247 -18.18 -7.07 2.83
N MET A 248 -16.99 -7.67 2.84
CA MET A 248 -16.81 -9.09 2.48
C MET A 248 -17.44 -10.02 3.52
N GLU A 249 -17.30 -9.71 4.81
CA GLU A 249 -17.93 -10.46 5.90
C GLU A 249 -19.46 -10.35 5.84
N GLU A 250 -19.99 -9.15 5.57
CA GLU A 250 -21.42 -8.90 5.36
C GLU A 250 -21.99 -9.76 4.22
N LEU A 251 -21.32 -9.78 3.06
CA LEU A 251 -21.76 -10.63 1.94
C LEU A 251 -21.64 -12.12 2.27
N SER A 252 -20.57 -12.54 2.93
CA SER A 252 -20.41 -13.96 3.28
C SER A 252 -21.51 -14.43 4.25
N ALA A 253 -21.90 -13.56 5.19
CA ALA A 253 -23.00 -13.82 6.12
C ALA A 253 -24.38 -13.77 5.42
N GLU A 254 -24.64 -12.76 4.59
CA GLU A 254 -25.91 -12.59 3.87
C GLU A 254 -26.21 -13.79 2.95
N TRP A 255 -25.18 -14.28 2.26
CA TRP A 255 -25.31 -15.35 1.26
C TRP A 255 -24.92 -16.73 1.80
N ALA A 256 -24.61 -16.83 3.10
CA ALA A 256 -24.23 -18.08 3.77
C ALA A 256 -23.14 -18.88 3.03
N MET A 257 -22.14 -18.16 2.51
CA MET A 257 -21.09 -18.72 1.67
C MET A 257 -19.76 -18.02 1.94
N ASP A 258 -18.65 -18.76 1.94
CA ASP A 258 -17.32 -18.17 2.03
C ASP A 258 -16.94 -17.49 0.71
N ILE A 259 -17.05 -16.16 0.66
CA ILE A 259 -16.77 -15.39 -0.55
C ILE A 259 -15.27 -15.05 -0.62
N PRO A 260 -14.53 -15.55 -1.63
CA PRO A 260 -13.11 -15.30 -1.74
C PRO A 260 -12.81 -13.88 -2.25
N ARG A 261 -11.69 -13.35 -1.80
CA ARG A 261 -11.11 -12.09 -2.30
C ARG A 261 -10.31 -12.32 -3.58
N GLY A 262 -10.04 -11.23 -4.30
CA GLY A 262 -9.26 -11.17 -5.52
C GLY A 262 -10.07 -11.56 -6.76
N SER A 263 -9.34 -11.95 -7.81
CA SER A 263 -9.90 -12.37 -9.11
C SER A 263 -9.21 -13.63 -9.66
N GLY A 264 -8.57 -14.40 -8.76
CA GLY A 264 -7.71 -15.54 -9.10
C GLY A 264 -8.41 -16.91 -9.01
N SER A 265 -7.61 -17.96 -8.79
CA SER A 265 -8.08 -19.35 -8.77
C SER A 265 -9.24 -19.67 -7.80
N PRO A 266 -9.43 -18.99 -6.65
CA PRO A 266 -10.56 -19.29 -5.77
C PRO A 266 -11.91 -18.78 -6.30
N VAL A 267 -11.91 -17.80 -7.23
CA VAL A 267 -13.12 -17.11 -7.67
C VAL A 267 -14.03 -17.97 -8.57
N PRO A 268 -13.55 -18.69 -9.59
CA PRO A 268 -14.42 -19.51 -10.43
C PRO A 268 -15.17 -20.64 -9.70
N PRO A 269 -14.57 -21.39 -8.77
CA PRO A 269 -15.31 -22.33 -7.92
C PRO A 269 -16.41 -21.65 -7.11
N ALA A 270 -16.12 -20.50 -6.49
CA ALA A 270 -17.10 -19.74 -5.73
C ALA A 270 -18.26 -19.23 -6.60
N MET A 271 -17.98 -18.71 -7.81
CA MET A 271 -19.06 -18.31 -8.73
C MET A 271 -19.99 -19.48 -9.10
N ARG A 272 -19.45 -20.70 -9.28
CA ARG A 272 -20.25 -21.91 -9.54
C ARG A 272 -21.11 -22.30 -8.36
N GLU A 273 -20.54 -22.30 -7.16
CA GLU A 273 -21.27 -22.59 -5.92
C GLU A 273 -22.39 -21.56 -5.70
N PHE A 274 -22.09 -20.27 -5.82
CA PHE A 274 -23.07 -19.21 -5.70
C PHE A 274 -24.22 -19.37 -6.70
N LEU A 275 -23.89 -19.66 -7.97
CA LEU A 275 -24.90 -19.90 -9.01
C LEU A 275 -25.81 -21.08 -8.67
N GLN A 276 -25.26 -22.18 -8.17
CA GLN A 276 -26.03 -23.37 -7.80
C GLN A 276 -26.99 -23.11 -6.63
N LEU A 277 -26.57 -22.29 -5.66
CA LEU A 277 -27.34 -22.01 -4.46
C LEU A 277 -28.38 -20.89 -4.65
N HIS A 278 -28.04 -19.84 -5.41
CA HIS A 278 -28.81 -18.59 -5.44
C HIS A 278 -29.29 -18.19 -6.84
N GLY A 279 -28.78 -18.82 -7.90
CA GLY A 279 -29.14 -18.50 -9.28
C GLY A 279 -28.38 -17.30 -9.85
N VAL A 280 -28.56 -17.11 -11.16
CA VAL A 280 -27.75 -16.17 -11.97
C VAL A 280 -28.10 -14.70 -11.69
N GLU A 281 -29.38 -14.41 -11.44
CA GLU A 281 -29.89 -13.05 -11.24
C GLU A 281 -29.27 -12.34 -10.04
N GLU A 282 -28.91 -13.11 -9.01
CA GLU A 282 -28.34 -12.59 -7.76
C GLU A 282 -26.83 -12.29 -7.87
N MET A 283 -26.15 -12.75 -8.93
CA MET A 283 -24.69 -12.55 -9.10
C MET A 283 -24.30 -11.06 -9.02
N ARG A 284 -25.18 -10.18 -9.50
CA ARG A 284 -24.95 -8.72 -9.49
C ARG A 284 -24.94 -8.10 -8.09
N ARG A 285 -25.42 -8.83 -7.07
CA ARG A 285 -25.41 -8.38 -5.67
C ARG A 285 -24.13 -8.72 -4.94
N VAL A 286 -23.37 -9.69 -5.44
CA VAL A 286 -22.11 -10.15 -4.82
C VAL A 286 -20.87 -9.80 -5.65
N ALA A 287 -21.00 -9.64 -6.97
CA ALA A 287 -19.87 -9.46 -7.88
C ALA A 287 -19.96 -8.22 -8.77
N LYS A 288 -18.80 -7.74 -9.23
CA LYS A 288 -18.63 -6.69 -10.23
C LYS A 288 -18.85 -7.27 -11.63
N VAL A 289 -20.05 -7.13 -12.18
CA VAL A 289 -20.49 -7.92 -13.37
C VAL A 289 -19.76 -7.60 -14.67
N HIS A 290 -19.14 -6.42 -14.76
CA HIS A 290 -18.36 -6.01 -15.92
C HIS A 290 -16.97 -6.67 -16.02
N PHE A 291 -16.54 -7.39 -14.98
CA PHE A 291 -15.26 -8.08 -15.02
C PHE A 291 -15.29 -9.23 -16.04
N LYS A 292 -14.23 -9.38 -16.83
CA LYS A 292 -14.17 -10.37 -17.92
C LYS A 292 -14.45 -11.80 -17.44
N ASN A 293 -13.90 -12.20 -16.29
CA ASN A 293 -14.14 -13.52 -15.71
C ASN A 293 -15.60 -13.73 -15.32
N VAL A 294 -16.29 -12.68 -14.85
CA VAL A 294 -17.72 -12.75 -14.51
C VAL A 294 -18.57 -12.79 -15.78
N GLN A 295 -18.28 -11.94 -16.77
CA GLN A 295 -18.98 -11.95 -18.06
C GLN A 295 -18.87 -13.30 -18.77
N SER A 296 -17.65 -13.86 -18.83
CA SER A 296 -17.45 -15.18 -19.43
C SER A 296 -18.19 -16.29 -18.66
N PHE A 297 -18.28 -16.18 -17.34
CA PHE A 297 -19.02 -17.12 -16.51
C PHE A 297 -20.54 -17.02 -16.76
N LEU A 298 -21.09 -15.81 -16.78
CA LEU A 298 -22.51 -15.54 -17.02
C LEU A 298 -22.95 -15.86 -18.45
N ALA A 299 -22.06 -15.79 -19.44
CA ALA A 299 -22.41 -16.16 -20.82
C ALA A 299 -22.52 -17.68 -21.05
N GLN A 300 -22.03 -18.49 -20.11
CA GLN A 300 -21.98 -19.95 -20.19
C GLN A 300 -23.09 -20.65 -19.40
N ASN A 301 -23.89 -19.90 -18.63
CA ASN A 301 -24.90 -20.40 -17.70
C ASN A 301 -26.17 -19.56 -17.80
#